data_AF-A0A7W1I4W3-F1
#
_entry.id   AF-A0A7W1I4W3-F1
#
_cell.length_a   1.000
_cell.length_b   1.000
_cell.length_c   1.000
_cell.angle_alpha   90.00
_cell.angle_beta   90.00
_cell.angle_gamma   90.00
#
_symmetry.space_group_name_H-M   'P 1'
#
loop_
_entity.id
_entity.type
_entity.pdbx_description
1 polymer ?
#
loop_
_entity_poly.entity_id
_entity_poly.type
_entity_poly.pdbx_seq_one_letter_code
_entity_poly.pdbx_strand_id
1 'polypeptide(L)' 'MLYEVTFQVGGEEHMDQVDAPDAAGAAAAVREQHGRTSEMFELILVHLVEGEAESASTATQGNHEVAADI' A
#
# COMPACT_ATOMS: atom_id res chain seq x y z
N MET A 1 -10.47 12.73 -2.43
CA MET A 1 -10.62 11.94 -1.19
C MET A 1 -9.48 10.94 -1.20
N LEU A 2 -8.81 10.72 -0.06
CA LEU A 2 -7.66 9.82 -0.03
C LEU A 2 -8.11 8.38 0.15
N TYR A 3 -7.67 7.49 -0.74
CA TYR A 3 -7.89 6.05 -0.64
C TYR A 3 -6.57 5.34 -0.52
N GLU A 4 -6.54 4.28 0.28
CA GLU A 4 -5.45 3.31 0.29
C GLU A 4 -5.90 2.07 -0.49
N VAL A 5 -5.04 1.66 -1.43
CA VAL A 5 -5.31 0.57 -2.37
C VAL A 5 -4.23 -0.49 -2.20
N THR A 6 -4.65 -1.70 -1.85
CA THR A 6 -3.80 -2.89 -1.81
C THR A 6 -4.04 -3.71 -3.08
N PHE A 7 -2.96 -4.09 -3.76
CA PHE A 7 -3.00 -4.81 -5.03
C PHE A 7 -1.79 -5.73 -5.18
N GLN A 8 -1.86 -6.71 -6.08
CA GLN A 8 -0.77 -7.61 -6.41
C GLN A 8 -0.33 -7.41 -7.87
N VAL A 9 0.98 -7.34 -8.10
CA VAL A 9 1.59 -7.37 -9.44
C VAL A 9 2.70 -8.41 -9.45
N GLY A 10 2.68 -9.33 -10.42
CA GLY A 10 3.75 -10.34 -10.54
C GLY A 10 3.82 -11.31 -9.36
N GLY A 11 2.79 -11.39 -8.52
CA GLY A 11 2.77 -12.18 -7.29
C GLY A 11 3.24 -11.42 -6.04
N GLU A 12 3.66 -10.16 -6.18
CA GLU A 12 4.07 -9.29 -5.07
C GLU A 12 2.94 -8.34 -4.66
N GLU A 13 2.68 -8.24 -3.35
CA GLU A 13 1.67 -7.32 -2.80
C GLU A 13 2.26 -5.92 -2.64
N HIS A 14 1.47 -4.93 -3.05
CA HIS A 14 1.79 -3.51 -3.02
C HIS A 14 0.65 -2.72 -2.39
N MET A 15 1.00 -1.58 -1.84
CA MET A 15 0.07 -0.64 -1.22
C MET A 15 0.37 0.77 -1.71
N ASP A 16 -0.66 1.48 -2.16
CA ASP A 16 -0.53 2.83 -2.72
C ASP A 16 -1.67 3.73 -2.21
N GLN A 17 -1.40 5.04 -2.11
CA GLN A 17 -2.36 6.02 -1.65
C GLN A 17 -2.72 6.99 -2.77
N VAL A 18 -4.00 7.05 -3.11
CA VAL A 18 -4.50 7.76 -4.29
C VAL A 18 -5.60 8.73 -3.90
N ASP A 19 -5.48 9.99 -4.36
CA ASP A 19 -6.60 10.93 -4.30
C ASP A 19 -7.55 10.68 -5.47
N ALA A 20 -8.79 10.31 -5.14
CA ALA A 20 -9.84 10.03 -6.12
C ALA A 20 -11.21 10.56 -5.63
N PRO A 21 -12.17 10.77 -6.53
CA PRO A 21 -13.55 11.12 -6.15
C PRO A 21 -14.30 9.95 -5.50
N ASP A 22 -13.92 8.71 -5.81
CA ASP A 22 -14.56 7.47 -5.34
C ASP A 22 -13.60 6.27 -5.40
N ALA A 23 -13.98 5.16 -4.76
CA ALA A 23 -13.15 3.95 -4.67
C ALA A 23 -12.87 3.30 -6.03
N ALA A 24 -13.81 3.36 -6.99
CA ALA A 24 -13.59 2.81 -8.32
C ALA A 24 -12.56 3.65 -9.10
N GLY A 25 -12.59 4.97 -8.92
CA GLY A 25 -11.58 5.90 -9.42
C GLY A 25 -10.19 5.60 -8.85
N ALA A 26 -10.08 5.32 -7.55
CA ALA A 26 -8.81 4.95 -6.92
C ALA A 26 -8.24 3.64 -7.49
N ALA A 27 -9.07 2.59 -7.60
CA ALA A 27 -8.67 1.31 -8.18
C ALA A 27 -8.23 1.46 -9.65
N ALA A 28 -8.96 2.25 -10.44
CA ALA A 28 -8.63 2.51 -11.84
C ALA A 28 -7.26 3.19 -11.97
N ALA A 29 -7.01 4.22 -11.15
CA ALA A 29 -5.75 4.96 -11.17
C ALA A 29 -4.55 4.07 -10.81
N VAL A 30 -4.67 3.19 -9.81
CA VAL A 30 -3.61 2.23 -9.45
C VAL A 30 -3.38 1.23 -10.57
N ARG A 31 -4.44 0.69 -11.18
CA ARG A 31 -4.32 -0.21 -12.33
C ARG A 31 -3.68 0.46 -13.54
N GLU A 32 -3.97 1.74 -13.80
CA GLU A 32 -3.33 2.47 -14.91
C GLU A 32 -1.83 2.72 -14.68
N GLN A 33 -1.43 2.90 -13.42
CA GLN A 33 -0.04 3.11 -13.03
C GLN A 33 0.76 1.80 -13.06
N HIS A 34 0.20 0.73 -12.48
CA HIS A 34 0.93 -0.51 -12.21
C HIS A 34 0.52 -1.69 -13.11
N GLY A 35 -0.67 -1.67 -13.70
CA GLY A 35 -1.23 -2.76 -14.52
C GLY A 35 -0.86 -2.71 -16.00
N ARG A 36 0.06 -1.83 -16.41
CA ARG A 36 0.57 -1.76 -17.80
C ARG A 36 1.72 -2.73 -18.08
N THR A 37 2.18 -3.45 -17.07
CA THR A 37 3.21 -4.49 -17.22
C THR A 37 2.59 -5.73 -17.86
N SER A 38 3.43 -6.64 -18.38
CA SER A 38 2.99 -7.95 -18.87
C SER A 38 2.59 -8.91 -17.73
N GLU A 39 2.62 -8.42 -16.49
CA GLU A 39 2.38 -9.20 -15.28
C GLU A 39 0.91 -9.16 -14.90
N MET A 40 0.46 -10.19 -14.18
CA MET A 40 -0.91 -10.25 -13.69
C MET A 40 -1.11 -9.17 -12.61
N PHE A 41 -2.13 -8.34 -12.80
CA PHE A 41 -2.58 -7.35 -11.83
C PHE A 41 -3.85 -7.86 -11.13
N GLU A 42 -3.84 -7.90 -9.80
CA GLU A 42 -5.00 -8.25 -8.98
C GLU A 42 -5.28 -7.15 -7.94
N LEU A 43 -6.54 -6.71 -7.85
CA LEU A 43 -6.96 -5.76 -6.83
C LEU A 43 -7.41 -6.52 -5.58
N ILE A 44 -6.87 -6.18 -4.42
CA ILE A 44 -7.16 -6.88 -3.16
C ILE A 44 -8.13 -6.06 -2.30
N LEU A 45 -7.79 -4.80 -2.01
CA LEU A 45 -8.55 -3.94 -1.11
C LEU A 45 -8.50 -2.49 -1.57
N VAL A 46 -9.61 -1.78 -1.40
CA VAL A 46 -9.68 -0.32 -1.51
C VAL A 46 -10.46 0.19 -0.32
N HIS A 47 -9.89 1.09 0.48
CA HIS A 47 -10.61 1.72 1.56
C HIS A 47 -10.33 3.21 1.63
N LEU A 48 -11.34 3.98 2.08
CA LEU A 48 -11.24 5.41 2.26
C LEU A 48 -10.40 5.69 3.51
N VAL A 49 -9.33 6.45 3.34
CA VAL A 49 -8.55 7.00 4.45
C VAL A 49 -9.21 8.33 4.82
N GLU A 50 -10.28 8.26 5.62
CA GLU A 50 -10.75 9.46 6.30
C GLU A 50 -9.63 9.91 7.23
N GLY A 51 -9.23 11.17 7.13
CA GLY A 51 -8.18 11.75 7.96
C GLY A 51 -8.60 11.78 9.42
N GLU A 52 -8.50 10.65 10.11
CA GLU A 52 -8.42 10.61 11.56
C GLU A 52 -7.00 11.07 11.92
N ALA A 53 -6.93 12.22 12.58
CA ALA A 53 -5.71 12.66 13.21
C ALA A 53 -5.23 11.57 14.19
N GLU A 54 -3.95 11.21 14.10
CA GLU A 54 -3.21 10.29 14.98
C GLU A 54 -3.54 8.79 14.78
N SER A 55 -2.62 7.93 14.32
CA SER A 55 -1.36 7.70 15.02
C SER A 55 -0.30 7.03 14.15
N ALA A 56 0.90 7.60 14.23
CA ALA A 56 2.21 6.95 14.21
C ALA A 56 2.60 6.12 12.97
N SER A 57 3.33 6.81 12.10
CA SER A 57 4.64 6.42 11.57
C SER A 57 5.31 5.18 12.19
N THR A 58 5.87 4.38 11.28
CA THR A 58 7.15 3.65 11.40
C THR A 58 7.30 2.59 12.49
N ALA A 59 7.32 1.33 12.06
CA ALA A 59 8.26 0.35 12.59
C ALA A 59 8.97 -0.38 11.43
N THR A 60 9.85 0.33 10.74
CA THR A 60 10.94 -0.29 9.98
C THR A 60 12.16 -0.38 10.91
N GLN A 61 12.59 -1.62 11.16
CA GLN A 61 13.98 -2.07 11.34
C GLN A 61 14.79 -1.60 12.57
N GLY A 62 15.21 -2.58 13.39
CA GLY A 62 16.31 -2.48 14.33
C GLY A 62 16.88 -3.86 14.66
N ASN A 63 18.08 -4.15 14.16
CA ASN A 63 18.92 -5.30 14.52
C ASN A 63 18.96 -5.49 16.05
N HIS A 64 18.69 -6.70 16.54
CA HIS A 64 19.14 -7.10 17.87
C HIS A 64 20.44 -7.91 17.73
N GLU A 65 21.54 -7.20 17.50
CA GLU A 65 22.86 -7.69 17.91
C GLU A 65 22.99 -7.48 19.42
N VAL A 66 23.03 -8.57 20.18
CA VAL A 66 23.69 -8.57 21.48
C VAL A 66 24.68 -9.71 21.47
N ALA A 67 25.94 -9.34 21.22
CA ALA A 67 27.10 -10.11 21.58
C ALA A 67 27.35 -10.01 23.10
N ALA A 68 28.06 -11.03 23.61
CA ALA A 68 28.87 -11.05 24.84
C ALA A 68 28.09 -11.07 26.18
N ASP A 69 28.18 -12.15 26.96
CA ASP A 69 29.29 -12.50 27.88
C ASP A 69 28.94 -12.07 29.31
N ILE A 70 28.49 -13.05 30.12
CA ILE A 70 28.84 -13.28 31.54
C ILE A 70 28.32 -14.66 31.97
#